data_AF-A0A5N6W0J5-F1
#
_entry.id   AF-A0A5N6W0J5-F1
#
_cell.length_a   1.000
_cell.length_b   1.000
_cell.length_c   1.000
_cell.angle_alpha   90.00
_cell.angle_beta   90.00
_cell.angle_gamma   90.00
#
_symmetry.space_group_name_H-M   'P 1'
#
loop_
_entity.id
_entity.type
_entity.pdbx_description
1 polymer ?
#
loop_
_entity_poly.entity_id
_entity_poly.type
_entity_poly.pdbx_seq_one_letter_code
_entity_poly.pdbx_strand_id
1 'polypeptide(L)'
;MTEGLRITPSNPVRKLGRMDYERCAALHNEIYCLSWRGYSQGSYITWWEYYSPSPEIAETLDPSLIESALLFWIFEELYPDRFVWLYCATGYLMGDERGILYNQEESLAAFVGYKFEERSMCIHGWGFKSLEVILDSYLDMIDEDKVTLIDSDSPNWPRPIKPWVLYSYTKVDVEKVFLLILINLPPNMFAHNFLMSLSTQKIPFRYIAPGI
;
A
#
# COMPACT_ATOMS: atom_id res chain seq x y z
N MET A 1 -12.00 10.69 11.39
CA MET A 1 -11.74 12.14 11.35
C MET A 1 -10.37 12.32 10.74
N THR A 2 -10.29 12.35 9.41
CA THR A 2 -9.04 12.35 8.63
C THR A 2 -9.19 13.02 7.26
N GLU A 3 -10.34 13.65 6.97
CA GLU A 3 -10.59 14.37 5.70
C GLU A 3 -9.55 15.46 5.39
N GLY A 4 -8.83 15.99 6.40
CA GLY A 4 -7.77 16.97 6.21
C GLY A 4 -6.39 16.40 5.78
N LEU A 5 -6.22 15.08 5.83
CA LEU A 5 -4.93 14.41 5.57
C LEU A 5 -4.90 13.65 4.24
N ARG A 6 -6.06 13.22 3.74
CA ARG A 6 -6.22 12.49 2.48
C ARG A 6 -5.80 13.34 1.29
N ILE A 7 -5.24 12.68 0.27
CA ILE A 7 -4.84 13.36 -0.96
C ILE A 7 -6.09 13.60 -1.79
N THR A 8 -6.39 14.89 -2.00
CA THR A 8 -7.55 15.31 -2.80
C THR A 8 -7.14 16.45 -3.74
N PRO A 9 -7.94 16.80 -4.75
CA PRO A 9 -7.67 18.00 -5.55
C PRO A 9 -7.52 19.27 -4.71
N SER A 10 -8.23 19.36 -3.57
CA SER A 10 -8.13 20.45 -2.59
C SER A 10 -6.96 20.32 -1.60
N ASN A 11 -6.36 19.13 -1.46
CA ASN A 11 -5.23 18.84 -0.58
C ASN A 11 -4.19 17.97 -1.32
N PRO A 12 -3.49 18.51 -2.32
CA PRO A 12 -2.58 17.72 -3.14
C PRO A 12 -1.30 17.33 -2.38
N VAL A 13 -0.50 16.47 -3.02
CA VAL A 13 0.88 16.15 -2.60
C VAL A 13 1.70 17.45 -2.49
N ARG A 14 2.38 17.64 -1.35
CA ARG A 14 3.18 18.85 -1.10
C ARG A 14 4.54 18.71 -1.78
N LYS A 15 5.02 19.78 -2.42
CA LYS A 15 6.35 19.80 -3.05
C LYS A 15 7.40 20.36 -2.08
N LEU A 16 7.78 19.56 -1.08
CA LEU A 16 8.68 19.99 -0.01
C LEU A 16 10.18 19.80 -0.34
N GLY A 17 10.50 19.05 -1.41
CA GLY A 17 11.89 18.64 -1.70
C GLY A 17 12.43 17.58 -0.73
N ARG A 18 11.57 17.07 0.14
CA ARG A 18 11.79 15.98 1.11
C ARG A 18 10.47 15.25 1.35
N MET A 19 10.50 14.14 2.07
CA MET A 19 9.29 13.46 2.51
C MET A 19 8.42 14.34 3.42
N ASP A 20 7.11 14.34 3.18
CA ASP A 20 6.12 14.93 4.10
C ASP A 20 5.91 13.99 5.28
N TYR A 21 6.87 13.97 6.20
CA TYR A 21 6.90 13.05 7.32
C TYR A 21 5.67 13.20 8.23
N GLU A 22 5.14 14.41 8.40
CA GLU A 22 3.93 14.66 9.19
C GLU A 22 2.71 13.97 8.58
N ARG A 23 2.52 14.12 7.27
CA ARG A 23 1.42 13.45 6.55
C ARG A 23 1.62 11.94 6.54
N CYS A 24 2.84 11.45 6.29
CA CYS A 24 3.15 10.02 6.30
C CYS A 24 2.89 9.39 7.67
N ALA A 25 3.35 10.02 8.75
CA ALA A 25 3.10 9.57 10.13
C ALA A 25 1.60 9.52 10.43
N ALA A 26 0.85 10.57 10.03
CA ALA A 26 -0.58 10.63 10.28
C ALA A 26 -1.35 9.53 9.53
N LEU A 27 -1.04 9.30 8.25
CA LEU A 27 -1.64 8.22 7.44
C LEU A 27 -1.27 6.84 8.00
N HIS A 28 -0.01 6.61 8.37
CA HIS A 28 0.42 5.37 8.98
C HIS A 28 -0.32 5.09 10.29
N ASN A 29 -0.43 6.09 11.16
CA ASN A 29 -1.13 5.98 12.43
C ASN A 29 -2.62 5.67 12.22
N GLU A 30 -3.25 6.20 11.18
CA GLU A 30 -4.63 5.84 10.82
C GLU A 30 -4.75 4.37 10.43
N ILE A 31 -3.90 3.88 9.51
CA ILE A 31 -3.85 2.47 9.11
C ILE A 31 -3.63 1.57 10.34
N TYR A 32 -2.69 1.96 11.20
CA TYR A 32 -2.38 1.25 12.43
C TYR A 32 -3.58 1.22 13.39
N CYS A 33 -4.26 2.36 13.60
CA CYS A 33 -5.45 2.44 14.44
C CYS A 33 -6.60 1.57 13.92
N LEU A 34 -6.80 1.53 12.60
CA LEU A 34 -7.79 0.65 11.97
C LEU A 34 -7.43 -0.83 12.21
N SER A 35 -6.15 -1.19 12.07
CA SER A 35 -5.65 -2.55 12.34
C SER A 35 -5.89 -2.97 13.80
N TRP A 36 -5.64 -2.07 14.76
CA TRP A 36 -5.76 -2.34 16.19
C TRP A 36 -7.20 -2.58 16.63
N ARG A 37 -8.16 -1.86 16.02
CA ARG A 37 -9.60 -2.09 16.26
C ARG A 37 -10.04 -3.52 15.93
N GLY A 38 -9.33 -4.23 15.05
CA GLY A 38 -9.61 -5.62 14.70
C GLY A 38 -8.90 -6.69 15.55
N TYR A 39 -7.91 -6.34 16.39
CA TYR A 39 -7.03 -7.34 17.01
C TYR A 39 -7.27 -7.57 18.52
N SER A 40 -7.39 -6.53 19.38
CA SER A 40 -7.73 -6.69 20.82
C SER A 40 -7.88 -5.36 21.60
N GLN A 41 -8.51 -5.39 22.78
CA GLN A 41 -8.58 -4.29 23.78
C GLN A 41 -7.26 -4.10 24.57
N GLY A 42 -6.11 -4.12 23.92
CA GLY A 42 -4.80 -3.91 24.56
C GLY A 42 -4.40 -2.43 24.69
N SER A 43 -3.46 -2.14 25.59
CA SER A 43 -2.87 -0.81 25.76
C SER A 43 -2.20 -0.31 24.48
N TYR A 44 -2.51 0.93 24.10
CA TYR A 44 -1.90 1.64 22.97
C TYR A 44 -0.39 1.78 23.19
N ILE A 45 0.39 0.95 22.53
CA ILE A 45 1.80 1.23 22.27
C ILE A 45 1.92 1.59 20.80
N THR A 46 2.59 2.68 20.51
CA THR A 46 2.94 3.06 19.14
C THR A 46 3.97 2.08 18.61
N TRP A 47 4.02 1.92 17.29
CA TRP A 47 5.00 1.07 16.64
C TRP A 47 6.45 1.46 17.04
N TRP A 48 6.73 2.75 17.30
CA TRP A 48 8.03 3.25 17.78
C TRP A 48 8.41 2.83 19.17
N GLU A 49 7.44 2.87 20.08
CA GLU A 49 7.66 2.41 21.45
C GLU A 49 8.06 0.93 21.50
N TYR A 50 7.70 0.16 20.46
CA TYR A 50 8.07 -1.26 20.35
C TYR A 50 9.34 -1.53 19.53
N TYR A 51 9.61 -0.77 18.45
CA TYR A 51 10.63 -1.12 17.45
C TYR A 51 11.73 -0.06 17.20
N SER A 52 11.86 0.95 18.06
CA SER A 52 12.86 2.03 17.88
C SER A 52 14.24 1.51 17.41
N PRO A 53 14.83 2.06 16.34
CA PRO A 53 16.11 1.64 15.79
C PRO A 53 17.26 1.89 16.77
N SER A 54 18.35 1.12 16.63
CA SER A 54 19.58 1.40 17.35
C SER A 54 20.18 2.75 16.92
N PRO A 55 20.97 3.43 17.78
CA PRO A 55 21.62 4.70 17.43
C PRO A 55 22.46 4.63 16.15
N GLU A 56 23.16 3.51 15.95
CA GLU A 56 23.99 3.25 14.76
C GLU A 56 23.17 3.22 13.47
N ILE A 57 21.95 2.66 13.52
CA ILE A 57 21.01 2.65 12.41
C ILE A 57 20.39 4.04 12.21
N ALA A 58 20.07 4.75 13.29
CA ALA A 58 19.49 6.08 13.19
C ALA A 58 20.41 7.08 12.47
N GLU A 59 21.73 6.93 12.58
CA GLU A 59 22.71 7.78 11.89
C GLU A 59 22.73 7.62 10.36
N THR A 60 22.22 6.50 9.82
CA THR A 60 22.19 6.23 8.36
C THR A 60 20.86 6.57 7.70
N LEU A 61 19.86 6.96 8.49
CA LEU A 61 18.51 7.25 8.03
C LEU A 61 18.31 8.74 7.71
N ASP A 62 17.52 9.02 6.68
CA ASP A 62 17.03 10.36 6.41
C ASP A 62 16.29 10.89 7.66
N PRO A 63 16.56 12.11 8.12
CA PRO A 63 15.89 12.68 9.30
C PRO A 63 14.36 12.63 9.22
N SER A 64 13.80 12.74 8.01
CA SER A 64 12.36 12.64 7.77
C SER A 64 11.81 11.24 8.10
N LEU A 65 12.60 10.17 7.90
CA LEU A 65 12.20 8.81 8.27
C LEU A 65 12.13 8.63 9.79
N ILE A 66 13.11 9.19 10.50
CA ILE A 66 13.17 9.19 11.97
C ILE A 66 11.95 9.95 12.52
N GLU A 67 11.66 11.13 11.97
CA GLU A 67 10.50 11.95 12.38
C GLU A 67 9.15 11.34 11.99
N SER A 68 9.06 10.73 10.79
CA SER A 68 7.84 10.04 10.33
C SER A 68 7.51 8.83 11.17
N ALA A 69 8.54 8.32 11.83
CA ALA A 69 8.44 7.19 12.64
C ALA A 69 7.99 5.95 11.80
N LEU A 70 8.77 5.52 10.81
CA LEU A 70 8.52 4.31 10.01
C LEU A 70 9.79 3.46 9.83
N LEU A 71 9.90 2.24 10.40
CA LEU A 71 11.07 1.39 10.11
C LEU A 71 10.94 -0.13 10.37
N PHE A 72 10.55 -0.97 9.41
CA PHE A 72 10.49 -2.40 9.71
C PHE A 72 11.88 -3.09 9.81
N TRP A 73 12.78 -2.94 8.83
CA TRP A 73 14.15 -3.51 8.84
C TRP A 73 15.10 -2.79 7.85
N ILE A 74 16.41 -2.76 8.08
CA ILE A 74 17.43 -2.38 7.07
C ILE A 74 18.04 -3.65 6.49
N PHE A 75 18.10 -3.76 5.16
CA PHE A 75 18.80 -4.86 4.48
C PHE A 75 19.87 -4.28 3.54
N GLU A 76 21.13 -4.60 3.80
CA GLU A 76 22.31 -3.96 3.21
C GLU A 76 22.82 -4.61 1.90
N GLU A 77 22.05 -5.47 1.21
CA GLU A 77 22.66 -6.35 0.19
C GLU A 77 22.92 -5.73 -1.20
N LEU A 78 22.13 -4.75 -1.66
CA LEU A 78 22.24 -4.27 -3.06
C LEU A 78 22.73 -2.82 -3.19
N TYR A 79 22.36 -1.95 -2.26
CA TYR A 79 22.71 -0.52 -2.26
C TYR A 79 22.68 0.01 -0.82
N PRO A 80 23.81 -0.09 -0.08
CA PRO A 80 23.87 0.43 1.29
C PRO A 80 23.52 1.92 1.30
N ASP A 81 22.82 2.36 2.35
CA ASP A 81 22.45 3.76 2.65
C ASP A 81 21.50 4.46 1.66
N ARG A 82 21.18 3.86 0.50
CA ARG A 82 20.23 4.48 -0.45
C ARG A 82 18.80 4.03 -0.24
N PHE A 83 18.59 2.73 -0.01
CA PHE A 83 17.24 2.18 0.10
C PHE A 83 16.97 1.63 1.49
N VAL A 84 15.78 1.93 2.01
CA VAL A 84 15.31 1.50 3.33
C VAL A 84 14.02 0.72 3.17
N TRP A 85 13.89 -0.40 3.86
CA TRP A 85 12.68 -1.21 3.80
C TRP A 85 11.70 -0.79 4.91
N LEU A 86 10.57 -0.19 4.51
CA LEU A 86 9.62 0.41 5.44
C LEU A 86 8.53 -0.56 5.91
N TYR A 87 7.98 -1.38 5.00
CA TYR A 87 6.90 -2.30 5.30
C TYR A 87 7.13 -3.64 4.64
N CYS A 88 7.04 -4.72 5.40
CA CYS A 88 7.01 -6.06 4.85
C CYS A 88 5.65 -6.30 4.18
N ALA A 89 5.65 -6.77 2.93
CA ALA A 89 4.45 -7.33 2.32
C ALA A 89 4.16 -8.71 2.91
N THR A 90 2.92 -9.15 2.76
CA THR A 90 2.40 -10.32 3.44
C THR A 90 2.63 -11.60 2.65
N GLY A 91 2.97 -12.69 3.36
CA GLY A 91 3.36 -14.06 2.93
C GLY A 91 2.55 -14.83 1.87
N TYR A 92 1.81 -14.14 0.99
CA TYR A 92 0.91 -14.70 0.00
C TYR A 92 1.61 -15.61 -1.03
N LEU A 93 2.92 -15.41 -1.28
CA LEU A 93 3.73 -16.15 -2.25
C LEU A 93 4.93 -16.88 -1.61
N MET A 94 4.75 -17.45 -0.42
CA MET A 94 5.76 -18.33 0.21
C MET A 94 7.15 -17.69 0.37
N GLY A 95 7.21 -16.40 0.74
CA GLY A 95 8.44 -15.74 1.18
C GLY A 95 9.16 -14.91 0.11
N ASP A 96 8.48 -14.58 -0.99
CA ASP A 96 9.02 -13.74 -2.06
C ASP A 96 8.52 -12.28 -2.04
N GLU A 97 7.91 -11.83 -0.93
CA GLU A 97 7.45 -10.44 -0.83
C GLU A 97 8.46 -9.52 -0.15
N ARG A 98 8.59 -8.31 -0.70
CA ARG A 98 9.32 -7.22 -0.07
C ARG A 98 8.32 -6.25 0.56
N GLY A 99 7.41 -5.66 -0.20
CA GLY A 99 6.54 -4.60 0.30
C GLY A 99 7.14 -3.24 0.01
N ILE A 100 7.09 -2.29 0.93
CA ILE A 100 7.45 -0.91 0.60
C ILE A 100 8.94 -0.65 0.79
N LEU A 101 9.63 -0.39 -0.31
CA LEU A 101 11.01 0.07 -0.36
C LEU A 101 11.04 1.61 -0.53
N TYR A 102 11.86 2.30 0.25
CA TYR A 102 12.02 3.75 0.22
C TYR A 102 13.42 4.13 -0.28
N ASN A 103 13.48 4.98 -1.30
CA ASN A 103 14.70 5.61 -1.80
C ASN A 103 14.95 6.91 -1.04
N GLN A 104 15.97 6.92 -0.18
CA GLN A 104 16.35 8.08 0.63
C GLN A 104 16.80 9.27 -0.23
N GLU A 105 17.51 9.00 -1.33
CA GLU A 105 18.06 10.04 -2.21
C GLU A 105 16.98 10.86 -2.92
N GLU A 106 15.90 10.21 -3.33
CA GLU A 106 14.80 10.85 -4.07
C GLU A 106 13.59 11.18 -3.18
N SER A 107 13.58 10.71 -1.93
CA SER A 107 12.42 10.77 -1.03
C SER A 107 11.15 10.14 -1.63
N LEU A 108 11.32 9.01 -2.31
CA LEU A 108 10.23 8.26 -2.96
C LEU A 108 10.19 6.83 -2.43
N ALA A 109 9.03 6.19 -2.52
CA ALA A 109 8.81 4.80 -2.16
C ALA A 109 8.18 4.03 -3.32
N ALA A 110 8.38 2.72 -3.34
CA ALA A 110 7.71 1.80 -4.25
C ALA A 110 7.26 0.54 -3.50
N PHE A 111 6.10 -0.01 -3.88
CA PHE A 111 5.70 -1.34 -3.46
C PHE A 111 6.35 -2.39 -4.37
N VAL A 112 7.12 -3.29 -3.79
CA VAL A 112 7.83 -4.37 -4.45
C VAL A 112 7.12 -5.68 -4.08
N GLY A 113 6.29 -6.18 -5.00
CA GLY A 113 5.53 -7.41 -4.79
C GLY A 113 6.40 -8.67 -4.85
N TYR A 114 7.49 -8.63 -5.60
CA TYR A 114 8.37 -9.78 -5.83
C TYR A 114 9.85 -9.43 -5.67
N LYS A 115 10.59 -10.18 -4.85
CA LYS A 115 12.03 -9.93 -4.57
C LYS A 115 12.88 -9.80 -5.83
N PHE A 116 12.58 -10.56 -6.88
CA PHE A 116 13.37 -10.52 -8.12
C PHE A 116 13.12 -9.25 -8.96
N GLU A 117 12.05 -8.52 -8.72
CA GLU A 117 11.77 -7.25 -9.39
C GLU A 117 12.53 -6.08 -8.74
N GLU A 118 12.90 -6.22 -7.47
CA GLU A 118 13.57 -5.20 -6.65
C GLU A 118 14.74 -4.54 -7.39
N ARG A 119 15.67 -5.33 -7.92
CA ARG A 119 16.86 -4.80 -8.61
C ARG A 119 16.48 -3.96 -9.82
N SER A 120 15.56 -4.44 -10.66
CA SER A 120 15.13 -3.73 -11.87
C SER A 120 14.40 -2.44 -11.50
N MET A 121 13.56 -2.48 -10.46
CA MET A 121 12.88 -1.29 -9.97
C MET A 121 13.86 -0.24 -9.43
N CYS A 122 14.86 -0.65 -8.63
CA CYS A 122 15.88 0.25 -8.10
C CYS A 122 16.74 0.89 -9.19
N ILE A 123 17.12 0.13 -10.23
CA ILE A 123 17.95 0.66 -11.33
C ILE A 123 17.16 1.63 -12.21
N HIS A 124 15.88 1.34 -12.45
CA HIS A 124 15.08 2.09 -13.43
C HIS A 124 14.11 3.10 -12.80
N GLY A 125 13.99 3.15 -11.48
CA GLY A 125 13.04 4.03 -10.78
C GLY A 125 11.57 3.65 -11.02
N TRP A 126 11.27 2.40 -11.35
CA TRP A 126 9.90 1.98 -11.66
C TRP A 126 9.02 1.91 -10.41
N GLY A 127 7.80 2.43 -10.52
CA GLY A 127 6.81 2.36 -9.44
C GLY A 127 7.04 3.34 -8.28
N PHE A 128 8.14 4.11 -8.29
CA PHE A 128 8.44 5.07 -7.23
C PHE A 128 7.45 6.26 -7.24
N LYS A 129 6.93 6.58 -6.06
CA LYS A 129 5.98 7.66 -5.77
C LYS A 129 6.26 8.23 -4.37
N SER A 130 5.70 9.39 -4.03
CA SER A 130 5.76 9.88 -2.65
C SER A 130 5.14 8.87 -1.69
N LEU A 131 5.74 8.65 -0.53
CA LEU A 131 5.27 7.65 0.44
C LEU A 131 3.82 7.89 0.87
N GLU A 132 3.43 9.15 1.08
CA GLU A 132 2.05 9.52 1.39
C GLU A 132 1.04 9.07 0.33
N VAL A 133 1.43 8.96 -0.95
CA VAL A 133 0.55 8.45 -2.02
C VAL A 133 0.28 6.97 -1.83
N ILE A 134 1.31 6.20 -1.44
CA ILE A 134 1.16 4.76 -1.19
C ILE A 134 0.30 4.52 0.05
N LEU A 135 0.55 5.27 1.14
CA LEU A 135 -0.22 5.14 2.37
C LEU A 135 -1.68 5.58 2.19
N ASP A 136 -1.94 6.66 1.45
CA ASP A 136 -3.29 7.10 1.10
C ASP A 136 -4.01 6.06 0.23
N SER A 137 -3.29 5.41 -0.71
CA SER A 137 -3.84 4.30 -1.51
C SER A 137 -4.24 3.09 -0.65
N TYR A 138 -3.52 2.82 0.45
CA TYR A 138 -3.93 1.76 1.39
C TYR A 138 -5.22 2.12 2.13
N LEU A 139 -5.43 3.40 2.45
CA LEU A 139 -6.70 3.85 3.02
C LEU A 139 -7.83 3.80 1.97
N ASP A 140 -7.57 4.16 0.71
CA ASP A 140 -8.53 3.96 -0.39
C ASP A 140 -8.95 2.49 -0.50
N MET A 141 -7.99 1.56 -0.41
CA MET A 141 -8.28 0.13 -0.41
C MET A 141 -9.16 -0.29 0.79
N ILE A 142 -9.00 0.35 1.95
CA ILE A 142 -9.87 0.09 3.11
C ILE A 142 -11.27 0.68 2.89
N ASP A 143 -11.35 1.92 2.41
CA ASP A 143 -12.62 2.61 2.16
C ASP A 143 -13.46 1.92 1.07
N GLU A 144 -12.80 1.25 0.13
CA GLU A 144 -13.43 0.53 -0.99
C GLU A 144 -13.72 -0.94 -0.70
N ASP A 145 -13.59 -1.35 0.57
CA ASP A 145 -13.75 -2.73 1.05
C ASP A 145 -12.81 -3.74 0.37
N LYS A 146 -11.73 -3.26 -0.25
CA LYS A 146 -10.70 -4.10 -0.87
C LYS A 146 -9.90 -4.81 0.22
N VAL A 147 -9.67 -4.10 1.32
CA VAL A 147 -9.06 -4.59 2.54
C VAL A 147 -10.02 -4.38 3.70
N THR A 148 -10.40 -5.44 4.39
CA THR A 148 -11.25 -5.36 5.60
C THR A 148 -10.58 -6.02 6.79
N LEU A 149 -11.16 -5.85 7.97
CA LEU A 149 -10.73 -6.58 9.16
C LEU A 149 -11.26 -8.02 9.12
N ILE A 150 -10.50 -8.94 9.71
CA ILE A 150 -10.95 -10.31 9.94
C ILE A 150 -12.16 -10.30 10.86
N ASP A 151 -13.19 -10.97 10.42
CA ASP A 151 -14.45 -11.22 11.11
C ASP A 151 -14.77 -12.74 11.11
N SER A 152 -15.93 -13.11 11.66
CA SER A 152 -16.37 -14.52 11.67
C SER A 152 -16.68 -15.08 10.29
N ASP A 153 -16.94 -14.21 9.31
CA ASP A 153 -17.39 -14.56 7.96
C ASP A 153 -16.24 -14.48 6.92
N SER A 154 -15.02 -14.22 7.39
CA SER A 154 -13.86 -14.00 6.55
C SER A 154 -13.56 -15.24 5.70
N PRO A 155 -13.26 -15.06 4.40
CA PRO A 155 -13.07 -16.18 3.50
C PRO A 155 -11.84 -16.99 3.93
N ASN A 156 -11.94 -18.32 3.83
CA ASN A 156 -10.79 -19.20 4.03
C ASN A 156 -9.70 -19.01 2.95
N TRP A 157 -10.02 -18.34 1.83
CA TRP A 157 -9.12 -18.05 0.73
C TRP A 157 -9.44 -16.71 0.02
N PRO A 158 -8.45 -15.85 -0.31
CA PRO A 158 -7.05 -15.94 0.08
C PRO A 158 -6.91 -15.97 1.61
N ARG A 159 -5.87 -16.65 2.13
CA ARG A 159 -5.73 -16.80 3.58
C ARG A 159 -5.65 -15.41 4.22
N PRO A 160 -6.53 -15.07 5.19
CA PRO A 160 -6.46 -13.78 5.86
C PRO A 160 -5.10 -13.55 6.53
N ILE A 161 -4.61 -12.31 6.45
CA ILE A 161 -3.36 -11.90 7.09
C ILE A 161 -3.72 -11.02 8.27
N LYS A 162 -3.77 -11.58 9.47
CA LYS A 162 -4.30 -10.87 10.64
C LYS A 162 -3.65 -9.48 10.83
N PRO A 163 -4.43 -8.41 11.05
CA PRO A 163 -5.91 -8.37 11.18
C PRO A 163 -6.68 -8.25 9.85
N TRP A 164 -6.03 -8.27 8.70
CA TRP A 164 -6.58 -7.90 7.41
C TRP A 164 -7.05 -9.09 6.54
N VAL A 165 -8.10 -8.85 5.76
CA VAL A 165 -8.56 -9.69 4.66
C VAL A 165 -8.45 -8.87 3.38
N LEU A 166 -7.82 -9.43 2.36
CA LEU A 166 -7.73 -8.82 1.03
C LEU A 166 -8.69 -9.51 0.07
N TYR A 167 -9.52 -8.74 -0.63
CA TYR A 167 -10.41 -9.24 -1.66
C TYR A 167 -9.81 -9.04 -3.05
N SER A 168 -9.85 -10.08 -3.88
CA SER A 168 -9.37 -9.98 -5.27
C SER A 168 -10.16 -8.95 -6.09
N TYR A 169 -11.42 -8.72 -5.75
CA TYR A 169 -12.27 -7.69 -6.34
C TYR A 169 -13.39 -7.28 -5.37
N THR A 170 -13.86 -6.05 -5.49
CA THR A 170 -15.02 -5.51 -4.76
C THR A 170 -16.10 -5.06 -5.73
N LYS A 171 -17.27 -4.69 -5.19
CA LYS A 171 -18.33 -4.08 -6.00
C LYS A 171 -17.85 -2.76 -6.63
N VAL A 172 -17.07 -1.97 -5.87
CA VAL A 172 -16.50 -0.71 -6.32
C VAL A 172 -15.55 -0.93 -7.51
N ASP A 173 -14.72 -1.98 -7.47
CA ASP A 173 -13.84 -2.33 -8.60
C ASP A 173 -14.65 -2.58 -9.89
N VAL A 174 -15.75 -3.34 -9.79
CA VAL A 174 -16.61 -3.65 -10.92
C VAL A 174 -17.27 -2.39 -11.48
N GLU A 175 -17.75 -1.51 -10.61
CA GLU A 175 -18.36 -0.23 -11.00
C GLU A 175 -17.35 0.71 -11.67
N LYS A 176 -16.12 0.79 -11.15
CA LYS A 176 -15.03 1.57 -11.76
C LYS A 176 -14.67 1.07 -13.15
N VAL A 177 -14.54 -0.26 -13.31
CA VAL A 177 -14.29 -0.87 -14.63
C VAL A 177 -15.42 -0.54 -15.60
N PHE A 178 -16.67 -0.63 -15.15
CA PHE A 178 -17.84 -0.29 -15.96
C PHE A 178 -17.83 1.17 -16.42
N LEU A 179 -17.54 2.12 -15.52
CA LEU A 179 -17.38 3.54 -15.84
C LEU A 179 -16.26 3.77 -16.85
N LEU A 180 -15.10 3.14 -16.66
CA LEU A 180 -13.97 3.26 -17.59
C LEU A 180 -14.31 2.74 -18.99
N ILE A 181 -15.06 1.64 -19.09
CA ILE A 181 -15.53 1.07 -20.37
C ILE A 181 -16.49 2.04 -21.05
N LEU A 182 -17.47 2.57 -20.32
CA LEU A 182 -18.47 3.51 -20.87
C LEU A 182 -17.83 4.81 -21.38
N ILE A 183 -16.77 5.28 -20.73
CA ILE A 183 -16.10 6.55 -21.09
C ILE A 183 -15.10 6.35 -22.24
N ASN A 184 -14.40 5.21 -22.30
CA ASN A 184 -13.25 5.05 -23.18
C ASN A 184 -13.46 4.09 -24.36
N LEU A 185 -14.48 3.23 -24.34
CA LEU A 185 -14.74 2.28 -25.42
C LEU A 185 -16.01 2.64 -26.17
N PRO A 186 -15.95 2.86 -27.49
CA PRO A 186 -17.14 3.13 -28.26
C PRO A 186 -18.08 1.90 -28.25
N PRO A 187 -19.40 2.11 -28.16
CA PRO A 187 -20.38 1.06 -27.88
C PRO A 187 -20.53 0.01 -28.99
N ASN A 188 -19.96 0.28 -30.17
CA ASN A 188 -19.92 -0.64 -31.30
C ASN A 188 -18.73 -1.61 -31.27
N MET A 189 -17.78 -1.46 -30.32
CA MET A 189 -16.64 -2.37 -30.22
C MET A 189 -17.01 -3.70 -29.56
N PHE A 190 -16.44 -4.78 -30.09
CA PHE A 190 -16.52 -6.10 -29.47
C PHE A 190 -16.06 -6.07 -28.00
N ALA A 191 -14.98 -5.35 -27.69
CA ALA A 191 -14.48 -5.21 -26.32
C ALA A 191 -15.50 -4.56 -25.38
N HIS A 192 -16.24 -3.54 -25.85
CA HIS A 192 -17.33 -2.94 -25.08
C HIS A 192 -18.44 -3.97 -24.80
N ASN A 193 -18.95 -4.62 -25.85
CA ASN A 193 -20.04 -5.59 -25.70
C ASN A 193 -19.64 -6.84 -24.87
N PHE A 194 -18.41 -7.30 -25.02
CA PHE A 194 -17.85 -8.40 -24.25
C PHE A 194 -17.76 -8.04 -22.76
N LEU A 195 -17.13 -6.91 -22.40
CA LEU A 195 -16.99 -6.51 -20.99
C LEU A 195 -18.34 -6.17 -20.34
N MET A 196 -19.29 -5.56 -21.08
CA MET A 196 -20.67 -5.35 -20.64
C MET A 196 -21.43 -6.66 -20.40
N SER A 197 -21.13 -7.72 -21.16
CA SER A 197 -21.73 -9.03 -20.90
C SER A 197 -21.14 -9.70 -19.65
N LEU A 198 -19.84 -9.50 -19.37
CA LEU A 198 -19.18 -10.04 -18.18
C LEU A 198 -19.68 -9.39 -16.88
N SER A 199 -20.02 -8.10 -16.89
CA SER A 199 -20.57 -7.41 -15.71
C SER A 199 -21.92 -7.96 -15.25
N THR A 200 -22.67 -8.63 -16.14
CA THR A 200 -23.94 -9.28 -15.81
C THR A 200 -23.78 -10.71 -15.29
N GLN A 201 -22.56 -11.27 -15.33
CA GLN A 201 -22.27 -12.61 -14.86
C GLN A 201 -21.44 -12.57 -13.57
N LYS A 202 -21.76 -13.45 -12.60
CA LYS A 202 -20.89 -13.68 -11.44
C LYS A 202 -19.66 -14.49 -11.86
N ILE A 203 -18.70 -13.84 -12.52
CA ILE A 203 -17.45 -14.48 -12.93
C ILE A 203 -16.39 -14.15 -11.87
N PRO A 204 -15.74 -15.16 -11.26
CA PRO A 204 -14.58 -14.91 -10.42
C PRO A 204 -13.46 -14.35 -11.29
N PHE A 205 -13.20 -13.05 -11.16
CA PHE A 205 -12.13 -12.35 -11.87
C PHE A 205 -10.78 -12.84 -11.33
N ARG A 206 -10.15 -13.78 -12.05
CA ARG A 206 -8.70 -14.03 -11.93
C ARG A 206 -8.05 -13.40 -13.15
N TYR A 207 -6.96 -12.66 -12.91
CA TYR A 207 -6.04 -12.06 -13.90
C TYR A 207 -6.33 -10.64 -14.42
N ILE A 208 -6.74 -9.68 -13.59
CA ILE A 208 -6.45 -8.25 -13.87
C ILE A 208 -6.02 -7.54 -12.58
N ALA A 209 -4.72 -7.59 -12.29
CA ALA A 209 -3.88 -6.57 -11.63
C ALA A 209 -2.60 -7.26 -11.11
N PRO A 210 -1.42 -6.96 -11.66
CA PRO A 210 -0.16 -7.32 -11.00
C PRO A 210 0.05 -6.38 -9.81
N GLY A 211 0.38 -6.95 -8.65
CA GLY A 211 0.80 -6.21 -7.46
C GLY A 211 -0.27 -6.03 -6.39
N ILE A 212 -0.65 -7.12 -5.74
CA ILE A 212 -0.61 -7.27 -4.26
C ILE A 212 -0.15 -8.70 -3.96
#